data_AF-A0A832DEF4-F1
#
_entry.id   AF-A0A832DEF4-F1
#
_cell.length_a   1.000
_cell.length_b   1.000
_cell.length_c   1.000
_cell.angle_alpha   90.00
_cell.angle_beta   90.00
_cell.angle_gamma   90.00
#
_symmetry.space_group_name_H-M   'P 1'
#
loop_
_entity.id
_entity.type
_entity.pdbx_description
1 polymer ?
#
loop_
_entity_poly.entity_id
_entity_poly.type
_entity_poly.pdbx_seq_one_letter_code
_entity_poly.pdbx_strand_id
1 'polypeptide(L)'
;RHFDDLTRFRLALEVLRRPIFGMHGELLIIRGDVLRELWPAMGDTVTEDFRLAMELVKRRYRTFQSRTYVSIKSPNSLRDFIRQRARWANALGDAVRYRNPAPPLSTALAAFFSAAIPLTAIYGPTSATAVAAVYAAVYIYGSLKAKRYVIDVLLASPLELFAMLVGVIHRPKRFYVIDKS
;
A
#
# COMPACT_ATOMS: atom_id res chain seq x y z
N ARG A 1 -6.99 -0.51 3.30
CA ARG A 1 -6.31 -0.95 4.55
C ARG A 1 -6.84 -2.29 5.05
N HIS A 2 -7.93 -2.41 5.84
CA HIS A 2 -8.33 -3.73 6.38
C HIS A 2 -8.60 -4.81 5.30
N PHE A 3 -9.22 -4.42 4.19
CA PHE A 3 -9.45 -5.35 3.08
C PHE A 3 -8.17 -5.74 2.33
N ASP A 4 -7.22 -4.82 2.14
CA ASP A 4 -5.91 -5.11 1.54
C ASP A 4 -5.08 -6.05 2.43
N ASP A 5 -5.20 -5.89 3.75
CA ASP A 5 -4.52 -6.75 4.73
C ASP A 5 -5.04 -8.18 4.64
N LEU A 6 -6.37 -8.34 4.54
CA LEU A 6 -7.04 -9.64 4.45
C LEU A 6 -6.86 -10.35 3.10
N THR A 7 -6.56 -9.61 2.03
CA THR A 7 -6.48 -10.15 0.67
C THR A 7 -5.05 -10.20 0.17
N ARG A 8 -4.46 -9.04 -0.17
CA ARG A 8 -3.15 -8.93 -0.81
C ARG A 8 -2.02 -9.34 0.12
N PHE A 9 -1.96 -8.75 1.32
CA PHE A 9 -0.89 -9.05 2.27
C PHE A 9 -1.02 -10.46 2.85
N ARG A 10 -2.24 -10.90 3.16
CA ARG A 10 -2.48 -12.27 3.62
C ARG A 10 -2.10 -13.31 2.57
N LEU A 11 -2.45 -13.09 1.30
CA LEU A 11 -2.04 -13.98 0.23
C LEU A 11 -0.51 -13.99 0.06
N ALA A 12 0.14 -12.83 0.09
CA ALA A 12 1.60 -12.76 -0.07
C ALA A 12 2.36 -13.37 1.13
N LEU A 13 1.95 -13.05 2.36
CA LEU A 13 2.67 -13.41 3.58
C LEU A 13 2.27 -14.78 4.12
N GLU A 14 0.99 -15.19 4.06
CA GLU A 14 0.54 -16.47 4.60
C GLU A 14 0.65 -17.59 3.55
N VAL A 15 0.22 -17.33 2.31
CA VAL A 15 0.21 -18.34 1.23
C VAL A 15 1.55 -18.40 0.51
N LEU A 16 2.01 -17.29 -0.07
CA LEU A 16 3.27 -17.25 -0.81
C LEU A 16 4.51 -17.19 0.09
N ARG A 17 4.32 -16.90 1.39
CA ARG A 17 5.37 -16.75 2.41
C ARG A 17 6.50 -15.81 1.99
N ARG A 18 6.17 -14.80 1.18
CA ARG A 18 7.12 -13.84 0.62
C ARG A 18 6.49 -12.45 0.62
N PRO A 19 7.18 -11.42 1.14
CA PRO A 19 6.62 -10.07 1.24
C PRO A 19 6.74 -9.30 -0.09
N ILE A 20 6.13 -9.84 -1.16
CA ILE A 20 6.27 -9.32 -2.53
C ILE A 20 5.66 -7.91 -2.68
N PHE A 21 4.61 -7.60 -1.91
CA PHE A 21 3.99 -6.26 -1.89
C PHE A 21 4.58 -5.34 -0.81
N GLY A 22 5.58 -5.80 -0.05
CA GLY A 22 6.05 -5.14 1.15
C GLY A 22 5.51 -5.79 2.44
N MET A 23 5.80 -5.15 3.56
CA MET A 23 5.27 -5.48 4.89
C MET A 23 4.86 -4.20 5.59
N HIS A 24 3.95 -4.29 6.54
CA HIS A 24 3.67 -3.17 7.44
C HIS A 24 4.80 -3.05 8.45
N GLY A 25 5.29 -1.83 8.69
CA GLY A 25 6.19 -1.55 9.82
C GLY A 25 5.53 -1.63 11.20
N GLU A 26 4.20 -1.74 11.25
CA GLU A 26 3.43 -1.82 12.48
C GLU A 26 3.49 -3.26 13.03
N LEU A 27 4.08 -3.44 14.23
CA LEU A 27 4.29 -4.74 14.88
C LEU A 27 5.06 -5.78 14.02
N LEU A 28 6.26 -5.41 13.59
CA LEU A 28 7.17 -6.29 12.86
C LEU A 28 8.08 -7.05 13.83
N ILE A 29 8.14 -8.39 13.68
CA ILE A 29 9.06 -9.26 14.42
C ILE A 29 9.98 -9.96 13.42
N ILE A 30 11.28 -9.89 13.67
CA ILE A 30 12.32 -10.53 12.87
C ILE A 30 13.32 -11.24 13.78
N ARG A 31 13.87 -12.36 13.33
CA ARG A 31 14.95 -13.02 14.05
C ARG A 31 16.20 -12.13 14.06
N GLY A 32 16.85 -12.01 15.21
CA GLY A 32 17.98 -11.10 15.38
C GLY A 32 19.21 -11.44 14.53
N ASP A 33 19.40 -12.71 14.18
CA ASP A 33 20.47 -13.15 13.27
C ASP A 33 20.20 -12.75 11.82
N VAL A 34 18.97 -12.93 11.35
CA VAL A 34 18.52 -12.47 10.03
C VAL A 34 18.62 -10.95 9.93
N LEU A 35 18.20 -10.22 10.97
CA LEU A 35 18.31 -8.75 10.99
C LEU A 35 19.76 -8.29 10.86
N ARG A 36 20.70 -8.90 11.60
CA ARG A 36 22.13 -8.58 11.53
C ARG A 36 22.72 -8.79 10.13
N GLU A 37 22.27 -9.82 9.42
CA GLU A 37 22.70 -10.07 8.05
C GLU A 37 22.14 -9.02 7.05
N LEU A 38 20.90 -8.59 7.26
CA LEU A 38 20.21 -7.65 6.37
C LEU A 38 20.60 -6.19 6.61
N TRP A 39 20.91 -5.83 7.85
CA TRP A 39 21.12 -4.45 8.29
C TRP A 39 22.12 -3.67 7.42
N PRO A 40 23.29 -4.22 7.03
CA PRO A 40 24.25 -3.50 6.18
C PRO A 40 23.69 -3.14 4.78
N ALA A 41 22.67 -3.84 4.30
CA ALA A 41 22.07 -3.61 2.98
C ALA A 41 20.88 -2.63 3.00
N MET A 42 20.42 -2.23 4.18
CA MET A 42 19.27 -1.32 4.34
C MET A 42 19.57 0.07 3.79
N GLY A 43 20.69 0.69 4.23
CA GLY A 43 21.05 2.06 3.89
C GLY A 43 20.03 3.11 4.35
N ASP A 44 20.21 4.36 3.95
CA ASP A 44 19.27 5.44 4.28
C ASP A 44 18.04 5.39 3.35
N THR A 45 16.88 5.08 3.91
CA THR A 45 15.60 5.11 3.19
C THR A 45 14.49 5.65 4.08
N VAL A 46 13.51 6.32 3.46
CA VAL A 46 12.30 6.80 4.15
C VAL A 46 11.28 5.65 4.30
N THR A 47 11.44 4.55 3.57
CA THR A 47 10.56 3.38 3.54
C THR A 47 11.32 2.12 3.96
N GLU A 48 11.80 2.12 5.21
CA GLU A 48 12.64 1.06 5.80
C GLU A 48 11.92 -0.30 5.81
N ASP A 49 10.63 -0.32 6.12
CA ASP A 49 9.79 -1.52 6.13
C ASP A 49 9.71 -2.18 4.74
N PHE A 50 9.52 -1.36 3.70
CA PHE A 50 9.51 -1.83 2.32
C PHE A 50 10.89 -2.31 1.86
N ARG A 51 11.96 -1.57 2.21
CA ARG A 51 13.35 -1.96 1.92
C ARG A 51 13.70 -3.30 2.55
N LEU A 52 13.33 -3.49 3.82
CA LEU A 52 13.51 -4.74 4.54
C LEU A 52 12.78 -5.89 3.84
N ALA A 53 11.53 -5.68 3.41
CA ALA A 53 10.76 -6.65 2.65
C ALA A 53 11.47 -7.06 1.34
N MET A 54 12.03 -6.09 0.61
CA MET A 54 12.73 -6.38 -0.65
C MET A 54 14.04 -7.14 -0.42
N GLU A 55 14.81 -6.82 0.62
CA GLU A 55 16.02 -7.57 0.96
C GLU A 55 15.71 -9.01 1.42
N LEU A 56 14.58 -9.22 2.12
CA LEU A 56 14.07 -10.56 2.47
C LEU A 56 13.69 -11.35 1.22
N VAL A 57 12.98 -10.74 0.25
CA VAL A 57 12.64 -11.37 -1.02
C VAL A 57 13.90 -11.74 -1.81
N LYS A 58 14.86 -10.81 -1.90
CA LYS A 58 16.13 -11.02 -2.61
C LYS A 58 16.91 -12.20 -2.07
N ARG A 59 16.95 -12.38 -0.74
CA ARG A 59 17.61 -13.51 -0.06
C ARG A 59 16.72 -14.75 0.11
N ARG A 60 15.51 -14.73 -0.42
CA ARG A 60 14.55 -15.84 -0.38
C ARG A 60 14.16 -16.28 1.04
N TYR A 61 14.18 -15.35 1.99
CA TYR A 61 13.67 -15.59 3.34
C TYR A 61 12.16 -15.79 3.30
N ARG A 62 11.66 -16.65 4.19
CA ARG A 62 10.22 -16.91 4.34
C ARG A 62 9.66 -15.99 5.41
N THR A 63 8.50 -15.43 5.14
CA THR A 63 7.73 -14.62 6.09
C THR A 63 6.39 -15.29 6.39
N PHE A 64 5.76 -14.86 7.47
CA PHE A 64 4.38 -15.21 7.80
C PHE A 64 3.71 -14.02 8.47
N GLN A 65 2.38 -13.98 8.44
CA GLN A 65 1.58 -12.97 9.13
C GLN A 65 0.82 -13.65 10.28
N SER A 66 0.96 -13.13 11.51
CA SER A 66 0.13 -13.58 12.64
C SER A 66 -1.28 -12.99 12.55
N ARG A 67 -2.25 -13.61 13.24
CA ARG A 67 -3.63 -13.10 13.35
C ARG A 67 -3.75 -11.93 14.34
N THR A 68 -2.76 -11.05 14.39
CA THR A 68 -2.72 -9.95 15.34
C THR A 68 -3.44 -8.73 14.78
N TYR A 69 -4.21 -8.06 15.63
CA TYR A 69 -4.85 -6.78 15.31
C TYR A 69 -4.07 -5.65 15.97
N VAL A 70 -3.73 -4.64 15.19
CA VAL A 70 -3.03 -3.43 15.67
C VAL A 70 -3.89 -2.22 15.35
N SER A 71 -4.13 -1.38 16.36
CA SER A 71 -4.81 -0.10 16.16
C SER A 71 -3.78 0.96 15.81
N ILE A 72 -3.91 1.54 14.62
CA ILE A 72 -2.99 2.55 14.10
C ILE A 72 -3.67 3.90 14.15
N LYS A 73 -3.02 4.90 14.77
CA LYS A 73 -3.49 6.29 14.72
C LYS A 73 -3.45 6.82 13.28
N SER A 74 -4.58 7.36 12.84
CA SER A 74 -4.69 8.06 11.56
C SER A 74 -4.18 9.51 11.69
N PRO A 75 -3.72 10.14 10.60
CA PRO A 75 -3.40 11.57 10.62
C PRO A 75 -4.64 12.41 10.95
N ASN A 76 -4.47 13.46 11.75
CA ASN A 76 -5.57 14.35 12.15
C ASN A 76 -5.84 15.49 11.15
N SER A 77 -4.95 15.68 10.16
CA SER A 77 -5.11 16.71 9.12
C SER A 77 -4.97 16.15 7.71
N LEU A 78 -5.66 16.76 6.75
CA LEU A 78 -5.53 16.41 5.32
C LEU A 78 -4.09 16.62 4.81
N ARG A 79 -3.41 17.65 5.31
CA ARG A 79 -2.01 17.93 4.96
C ARG A 79 -1.09 16.79 5.39
N ASP A 80 -1.30 16.28 6.61
CA ASP A 80 -0.51 15.18 7.14
C ASP A 80 -0.87 13.84 6.51
N PHE A 81 -2.14 13.66 6.12
CA PHE A 81 -2.55 12.55 5.28
C PHE A 81 -1.81 12.55 3.94
N ILE A 82 -1.81 13.68 3.22
CA ILE A 82 -1.13 13.80 1.92
C ILE A 82 0.37 13.51 2.08
N ARG A 83 1.00 14.12 3.08
CA ARG A 83 2.39 13.87 3.47
C ARG A 83 2.69 12.40 3.74
N GLN A 84 1.84 11.72 4.52
CA GLN A 84 2.01 10.31 4.84
C GLN A 84 2.01 9.45 3.56
N ARG A 85 1.04 9.67 2.67
CA ARG A 85 0.90 8.89 1.42
C ARG A 85 1.95 9.25 0.38
N ALA A 86 2.37 10.51 0.35
CA ALA A 86 3.47 10.97 -0.49
C ALA A 86 4.79 10.26 -0.13
N ARG A 87 5.03 9.93 1.15
CA ARG A 87 6.20 9.12 1.53
C ARG A 87 6.12 7.69 1.03
N TRP A 88 4.94 7.07 1.08
CA TRP A 88 4.76 5.71 0.59
C TRP A 88 4.98 5.60 -0.91
N ALA A 89 4.81 6.68 -1.67
CA ALA A 89 5.17 6.70 -3.08
C ALA A 89 6.67 6.41 -3.32
N ASN A 90 7.57 6.70 -2.36
CA ASN A 90 8.98 6.33 -2.48
C ASN A 90 9.18 4.81 -2.54
N ALA A 91 8.29 4.02 -1.93
CA ALA A 91 8.32 2.56 -2.02
C ALA A 91 8.18 2.07 -3.48
N LEU A 92 7.49 2.84 -4.36
CA LEU A 92 7.42 2.52 -5.78
C LEU A 92 8.78 2.68 -6.48
N GLY A 93 9.52 3.74 -6.12
CA GLY A 93 10.89 3.95 -6.62
C GLY A 93 11.82 2.83 -6.17
N ASP A 94 11.73 2.44 -4.90
CA ASP A 94 12.48 1.30 -4.37
C ASP A 94 12.07 -0.01 -5.06
N ALA A 95 10.77 -0.24 -5.29
CA ALA A 95 10.28 -1.44 -5.98
C ALA A 95 10.89 -1.59 -7.39
N VAL A 96 10.96 -0.48 -8.14
CA VAL A 96 11.61 -0.43 -9.45
C VAL A 96 13.11 -0.74 -9.34
N ARG A 97 13.81 -0.19 -8.34
CA ARG A 97 15.24 -0.47 -8.09
C ARG A 97 15.50 -1.95 -7.82
N TYR A 98 14.58 -2.63 -7.13
CA TYR A 98 14.63 -4.08 -6.88
C TYR A 98 14.09 -4.95 -8.01
N ARG A 99 13.66 -4.34 -9.14
CA ARG A 99 13.02 -5.03 -10.26
C ARG A 99 11.79 -5.84 -9.83
N ASN A 100 11.08 -5.37 -8.81
CA ASN A 100 9.83 -5.97 -8.37
C ASN A 100 8.65 -5.23 -8.99
N PRO A 101 7.97 -5.79 -10.01
CA PRO A 101 6.86 -5.11 -10.68
C PRO A 101 5.57 -5.12 -9.87
N ALA A 102 5.47 -5.92 -8.81
CA ALA A 102 4.19 -6.15 -8.12
C ALA A 102 3.63 -4.89 -7.43
N PRO A 103 4.41 -4.08 -6.67
CA PRO A 103 3.88 -2.85 -6.08
C PRO A 103 3.47 -1.80 -7.13
N PRO A 104 4.30 -1.46 -8.15
CA PRO A 104 3.87 -0.54 -9.21
C PRO A 104 2.64 -1.00 -9.98
N LEU A 105 2.55 -2.29 -10.32
CA LEU A 105 1.40 -2.86 -11.01
C LEU A 105 0.13 -2.77 -10.14
N SER A 106 0.25 -3.06 -8.84
CA SER A 106 -0.88 -2.97 -7.92
C SER A 106 -1.42 -1.55 -7.78
N THR A 107 -0.53 -0.54 -7.75
CA THR A 107 -0.90 0.87 -7.72
C THR A 107 -1.50 1.32 -9.04
N ALA A 108 -0.94 0.89 -10.18
CA ALA A 108 -1.47 1.19 -11.50
C ALA A 108 -2.89 0.62 -11.70
N LEU A 109 -3.12 -0.62 -11.27
CA LEU A 109 -4.45 -1.23 -11.27
C LEU A 109 -5.42 -0.43 -10.38
N ALA A 110 -5.02 -0.09 -9.15
CA ALA A 110 -5.87 0.72 -8.27
C ALA A 110 -6.21 2.10 -8.87
N ALA A 111 -5.24 2.74 -9.53
CA ALA A 111 -5.45 4.00 -10.24
C ALA A 111 -6.41 3.85 -11.42
N PHE A 112 -6.21 2.81 -12.24
CA PHE A 112 -7.09 2.48 -13.37
C PHE A 112 -8.54 2.29 -12.89
N PHE A 113 -8.75 1.46 -11.87
CA PHE A 113 -10.09 1.22 -11.33
C PHE A 113 -10.73 2.47 -10.72
N SER A 114 -9.95 3.32 -10.05
CA SER A 114 -10.46 4.56 -9.46
C SER A 114 -10.81 5.59 -10.53
N ALA A 115 -10.06 5.66 -11.63
CA ALA A 115 -10.34 6.54 -12.76
C ALA A 115 -11.47 6.01 -13.65
N ALA A 116 -11.69 4.69 -13.67
CA ALA A 116 -12.72 4.11 -14.51
C ALA A 116 -14.13 4.54 -14.08
N ILE A 117 -14.40 4.69 -12.78
CA ILE A 117 -15.72 5.12 -12.24
C ILE A 117 -16.17 6.50 -12.78
N PRO A 118 -15.38 7.59 -12.72
CA PRO A 118 -15.78 8.86 -13.32
C PRO A 118 -15.81 8.79 -14.85
N LEU A 119 -14.93 8.01 -15.48
CA LEU A 119 -14.94 7.82 -16.94
C LEU A 119 -16.20 7.10 -17.43
N THR A 120 -16.75 6.16 -16.65
CA THR A 120 -18.02 5.50 -16.98
C THR A 120 -19.19 6.48 -16.99
N ALA A 121 -19.17 7.47 -16.09
CA ALA A 121 -20.21 8.48 -15.99
C ALA A 121 -20.20 9.46 -17.17
N ILE A 122 -19.03 9.70 -17.78
CA ILE A 122 -18.85 10.66 -18.88
C ILE A 122 -19.04 9.98 -20.25
N TYR A 123 -18.51 8.78 -20.44
CA TYR A 123 -18.40 8.12 -21.75
C TYR A 123 -19.39 6.96 -21.96
N GLY A 124 -20.23 6.64 -20.98
CA GLY A 124 -21.18 5.52 -21.04
C GLY A 124 -20.53 4.14 -20.89
N PRO A 125 -21.32 3.05 -20.96
CA PRO A 125 -20.82 1.71 -20.68
C PRO A 125 -19.99 1.11 -21.84
N THR A 126 -18.75 0.78 -21.55
CA THR A 126 -17.77 0.06 -22.38
C THR A 126 -17.25 -1.19 -21.63
N SER A 127 -16.44 -2.04 -22.27
CA SER A 127 -15.80 -3.18 -21.57
C SER A 127 -14.96 -2.75 -20.36
N ALA A 128 -14.33 -1.58 -20.42
CA ALA A 128 -13.63 -0.97 -19.28
C ALA A 128 -14.59 -0.61 -18.14
N THR A 129 -15.82 -0.20 -18.47
CA THR A 129 -16.84 0.11 -17.46
C THR A 129 -17.41 -1.13 -16.77
N ALA A 130 -17.52 -2.26 -17.46
CA ALA A 130 -17.95 -3.51 -16.86
C ALA A 130 -16.93 -3.99 -15.81
N VAL A 131 -15.63 -3.88 -16.15
CA VAL A 131 -14.52 -4.17 -15.23
C VAL A 131 -14.51 -3.20 -14.04
N ALA A 132 -14.79 -1.92 -14.27
CA ALA A 132 -14.92 -0.92 -13.21
C ALA A 132 -16.13 -1.17 -12.30
N ALA A 133 -17.27 -1.59 -12.86
CA ALA A 133 -18.48 -1.92 -12.12
C ALA A 133 -18.29 -3.16 -11.24
N VAL A 134 -17.59 -4.18 -11.74
CA VAL A 134 -17.21 -5.35 -10.94
C VAL A 134 -16.30 -4.93 -9.78
N TYR A 135 -15.30 -4.09 -10.04
CA TYR A 135 -14.43 -3.57 -8.99
C TYR A 135 -15.21 -2.74 -7.96
N ALA A 136 -16.08 -1.84 -8.40
CA ALA A 136 -16.95 -1.05 -7.54
C ALA A 136 -17.88 -1.94 -6.70
N ALA A 137 -18.46 -3.00 -7.27
CA ALA A 137 -19.29 -3.95 -6.56
C ALA A 137 -18.50 -4.72 -5.47
N VAL A 138 -17.30 -5.21 -5.80
CA VAL A 138 -16.40 -5.85 -4.82
C VAL A 138 -16.01 -4.87 -3.71
N TYR A 139 -15.78 -3.60 -4.06
CA TYR A 139 -15.40 -2.56 -3.13
C TYR A 139 -16.55 -2.16 -2.18
N ILE A 140 -17.75 -1.99 -2.72
CA ILE A 140 -18.98 -1.73 -1.96
C ILE A 140 -19.26 -2.91 -1.03
N TYR A 141 -19.19 -4.14 -1.53
CA TYR A 141 -19.35 -5.34 -0.73
C TYR A 141 -18.34 -5.41 0.42
N GLY A 142 -17.06 -5.13 0.14
CA GLY A 142 -16.02 -5.05 1.15
C GLY A 142 -16.29 -3.98 2.21
N SER A 143 -16.79 -2.81 1.80
CA SER A 143 -17.11 -1.68 2.69
C SER A 143 -18.31 -1.99 3.60
N LEU A 144 -19.37 -2.60 3.04
CA LEU A 144 -20.53 -3.08 3.79
C LEU A 144 -20.15 -4.14 4.82
N LYS A 145 -19.33 -5.13 4.42
CA LYS A 145 -18.83 -6.18 5.31
C LYS A 145 -17.96 -5.60 6.45
N ALA A 146 -17.23 -4.53 6.17
CA ALA A 146 -16.40 -3.83 7.15
C ALA A 146 -17.18 -2.80 7.99
N LYS A 147 -18.50 -2.67 7.82
CA LYS A 147 -19.36 -1.67 8.49
C LYS A 147 -18.83 -0.24 8.37
N ARG A 148 -18.31 0.12 7.21
CA ARG A 148 -17.74 1.44 6.92
C ARG A 148 -18.66 2.22 5.97
N TYR A 149 -18.68 3.55 6.07
CA TYR A 149 -19.44 4.41 5.16
C TYR A 149 -18.82 4.37 3.76
N VAL A 150 -19.56 3.82 2.79
CA VAL A 150 -19.11 3.63 1.40
C VAL A 150 -18.61 4.93 0.77
N ILE A 151 -19.28 6.05 1.06
CA ILE A 151 -18.98 7.38 0.52
C ILE A 151 -17.60 7.86 0.98
N ASP A 152 -17.27 7.73 2.26
CA ASP A 152 -15.97 8.14 2.80
C ASP A 152 -14.82 7.39 2.13
N VAL A 153 -15.03 6.10 1.86
CA VAL A 153 -14.02 5.27 1.21
C VAL A 153 -13.86 5.64 -0.27
N LEU A 154 -14.96 5.97 -0.94
CA LEU A 154 -14.95 6.42 -2.33
C LEU A 154 -14.27 7.78 -2.49
N LEU A 155 -14.45 8.71 -1.55
CA LEU A 155 -13.77 10.00 -1.52
C LEU A 155 -12.28 9.89 -1.11
N ALA A 156 -11.93 8.95 -0.23
CA ALA A 156 -10.56 8.72 0.18
C ALA A 156 -9.68 8.16 -0.94
N SER A 157 -10.25 7.40 -1.88
CA SER A 157 -9.54 6.76 -2.99
C SER A 157 -8.86 7.76 -3.96
N PRO A 158 -9.55 8.77 -4.53
CA PRO A 158 -8.91 9.80 -5.35
C PRO A 158 -7.96 10.69 -4.54
N LEU A 159 -8.25 10.96 -3.26
CA LEU A 159 -7.34 11.70 -2.38
C LEU A 159 -6.02 10.93 -2.16
N GLU A 160 -6.09 9.61 -2.00
CA GLU A 160 -4.93 8.73 -1.86
C GLU A 160 -4.09 8.71 -3.15
N LEU A 161 -4.74 8.63 -4.32
CA LEU A 161 -4.06 8.71 -5.60
C LEU A 161 -3.37 10.07 -5.82
N PHE A 162 -4.07 11.16 -5.53
CA PHE A 162 -3.50 12.50 -5.59
C PHE A 162 -2.28 12.64 -4.68
N ALA A 163 -2.38 12.16 -3.44
CA ALA A 163 -1.27 12.21 -2.50
C ALA A 163 -0.08 11.35 -2.92
N MET A 164 -0.32 10.17 -3.52
CA MET A 164 0.75 9.36 -4.11
C MET A 164 1.41 10.06 -5.29
N LEU A 165 0.64 10.70 -6.19
CA LEU A 165 1.18 11.49 -7.30
C LEU A 165 2.08 12.63 -6.81
N VAL A 166 1.62 13.37 -5.80
CA VAL A 166 2.44 14.41 -5.14
C VAL A 166 3.76 13.82 -4.63
N GLY A 167 3.73 12.63 -4.03
CA GLY A 167 4.92 11.91 -3.57
C GLY A 167 5.87 11.49 -4.68
N VAL A 168 5.35 10.95 -5.79
CA VAL A 168 6.17 10.57 -6.96
C VAL A 168 6.87 11.78 -7.57
N ILE A 169 6.19 12.93 -7.62
CA ILE A 169 6.71 14.19 -8.17
C ILE A 169 7.76 14.81 -7.25
N HIS A 170 7.46 14.95 -5.95
CA HIS A 170 8.32 15.68 -5.01
C HIS A 170 9.44 14.81 -4.41
N ARG A 171 9.33 13.48 -4.49
CA ARG A 171 10.29 12.49 -3.95
C ARG A 171 10.88 12.91 -2.60
N PRO A 172 10.08 12.98 -1.54
CA PRO A 172 10.54 13.45 -0.24
C PRO A 172 11.69 12.57 0.27
N LYS A 173 12.90 13.14 0.38
CA LYS A 173 14.12 12.42 0.79
C LYS A 173 14.38 12.42 2.30
N ARG A 174 13.68 13.27 3.07
CA ARG A 174 13.85 13.39 4.52
C ARG A 174 12.70 12.71 5.26
N PHE A 175 13.05 11.95 6.28
CA PHE A 175 12.10 11.44 7.25
C PHE A 175 11.62 12.58 8.16
N TYR A 176 10.31 12.69 8.38
CA TYR A 176 9.72 13.65 9.32
C TYR A 176 8.62 12.95 10.11
N VAL A 177 8.55 13.17 11.42
CA VAL A 177 7.52 12.58 12.26
C VAL A 177 6.22 13.36 12.06
N ILE A 178 5.13 12.66 11.75
CA ILE A 178 3.80 13.26 11.72
C ILE A 178 3.25 13.17 13.13
N ASP A 179 3.00 14.32 13.75
CA ASP A 179 2.28 14.35 15.01
C ASP A 179 0.84 13.90 14.79
N LYS A 180 0.40 12.96 15.63
CA LYS A 180 -0.95 12.36 15.58
C LYS A 180 -1.68 12.57 16.92
N SER A 181 -1.25 13.57 17.69
CA SER A 181 -1.94 14.05 18.89
C SER A 181 -3.29 14.68 18.56
#